data_AF-A0A2E6SDH8-F1
#
_entry.id   AF-A0A2E6SDH8-F1
#
_cell.length_a   1.000
_cell.length_b   1.000
_cell.length_c   1.000
_cell.angle_alpha   90.00
_cell.angle_beta   90.00
_cell.angle_gamma   90.00
#
_symmetry.space_group_name_H-M   'P 1'
#
loop_
_entity.id
_entity.type
_entity.pdbx_description
1 polymer ?
#
loop_
_entity_poly.entity_id
_entity_poly.type
_entity_poly.pdbx_seq_one_letter_code
_entity_poly.pdbx_strand_id
1 'polypeptide(L)'
;MTRFLSLAFTLLAAHTLSAETRVGTWSEKANSAWWREHETPAEWAAEARSIHAQLLAIQDRLGTGRVLANNNFTGWVRHLKWLTLYPGDEAGHPFFKDPRSRRTYIALAQKPAIRDAFLATLSPYDDHGKALEIFCSIFRDQASDAFQFSNLAIAFSVVFDQPFPSGWPHHFVAPEAVPRGAESPAQRFAWLVKSHRAGALLYDPGRFSVSNLKFLVDTPVPLKELAYAQQVKIRSPKHLNDLFKTIRYDMPRLQAKRYLWPHGAYELFAIGQRGGLCVDQAYFTAHTAKARGVPCIVFLGQGNSGEHAWMGYMAGYGRWLFDLAKFRNEDYPVGQAIDPQTWRRLTDSECAFLNSRSAADPDFIRARDALTWGELNPGADFHIACLQEARHRAPGYLWAWEKEAAHLEVTGAEPAVRVRFWKDWISSFEKQKDLRFRGEKRLLALLEEAGETTEYNRLLRQMIAGNRNKRFDLVIGVAAERVFVHVENKRWEAAHQTYRGAMSKLAHKGGGHLFYQLVQPYVQSCLEEGQIRLAADAMDRARRAFREARPGSILKKDLEELAELVQARAG
;
A
#
# COMPACT_ATOMS: atom_id res chain seq x y z
N MET A 1 25.26 -27.20 -76.69
CA MET A 1 24.63 -25.92 -77.07
C MET A 1 23.20 -25.97 -76.56
N THR A 2 22.99 -25.49 -75.33
CA THR A 2 22.45 -24.16 -74.94
C THR A 2 20.92 -24.17 -74.97
N ARG A 3 20.16 -24.14 -73.86
CA ARG A 3 20.18 -23.39 -72.57
C ARG A 3 19.08 -22.31 -72.58
N PHE A 4 18.46 -22.18 -71.40
CA PHE A 4 17.75 -21.02 -70.84
C PHE A 4 16.34 -20.71 -71.32
N LEU A 5 15.36 -21.14 -70.52
CA LEU A 5 14.15 -20.39 -70.21
C LEU A 5 13.64 -20.82 -68.82
N SER A 6 14.20 -20.19 -67.80
CA SER A 6 13.72 -20.16 -66.42
C SER A 6 14.16 -18.83 -65.83
N LEU A 7 13.30 -18.26 -64.99
CA LEU A 7 13.38 -16.94 -64.34
C LEU A 7 13.06 -15.74 -65.23
N ALA A 8 11.80 -15.32 -65.21
CA ALA A 8 11.43 -13.91 -65.06
C ALA A 8 9.89 -13.79 -64.98
N PHE A 9 9.28 -14.13 -63.84
CA PHE A 9 8.00 -13.54 -63.41
C PHE A 9 7.72 -13.97 -61.95
N THR A 10 8.65 -13.63 -61.05
CA THR A 10 8.46 -13.70 -59.60
C THR A 10 9.43 -12.72 -58.94
N LEU A 11 9.34 -11.44 -59.34
CA LEU A 11 10.17 -10.38 -58.78
C LEU A 11 9.48 -9.03 -58.96
N LEU A 12 8.19 -8.95 -58.59
CA LEU A 12 7.45 -7.69 -58.56
C LEU A 12 6.27 -7.76 -57.58
N ALA A 13 6.54 -8.22 -56.34
CA ALA A 13 5.63 -8.07 -55.20
C ALA A 13 6.34 -8.25 -53.85
N ALA A 14 7.60 -7.84 -53.72
CA ALA A 14 8.35 -7.97 -52.46
C ALA A 14 9.17 -6.74 -52.08
N HIS A 15 9.04 -5.61 -52.79
CA HIS A 15 9.81 -4.39 -52.50
C HIS A 15 8.91 -3.16 -52.52
N THR A 16 7.95 -3.10 -51.59
CA THR A 16 7.39 -1.82 -51.14
C THR A 16 7.04 -1.94 -49.65
N LEU A 17 7.70 -1.11 -48.85
CA LEU A 17 7.51 -0.85 -47.41
C LEU A 17 8.06 -1.90 -46.42
N SER A 18 9.35 -2.19 -46.54
CA SER A 18 10.21 -2.38 -45.36
C SER A 18 10.61 -1.00 -44.82
N ALA A 19 9.70 -0.30 -44.14
CA ALA A 19 10.14 0.73 -43.20
C ALA A 19 10.68 -0.04 -41.98
N GLU A 20 12.00 -0.27 -41.96
CA GLU A 20 12.71 -0.74 -40.79
C GLU A 20 12.36 0.17 -39.62
N THR A 21 11.66 -0.35 -38.62
CA THR A 21 11.48 0.36 -37.35
C THR A 21 12.88 0.50 -36.72
N ARG A 22 13.32 1.74 -36.42
CA ARG A 22 14.54 2.02 -35.62
C ARG A 22 14.53 1.31 -34.27
N VAL A 23 13.34 0.99 -33.75
CA VAL A 23 13.12 0.04 -32.66
C VAL A 23 13.44 -1.38 -33.17
N GLY A 24 14.72 -1.76 -33.07
CA GLY A 24 15.24 -3.07 -33.48
C GLY A 24 15.31 -4.10 -32.35
N THR A 25 16.25 -5.05 -32.45
CA THR A 25 16.50 -6.03 -31.38
C THR A 25 16.96 -5.33 -30.10
N TRP A 26 16.30 -5.59 -28.98
CA TRP A 26 16.69 -5.05 -27.68
C TRP A 26 17.90 -5.80 -27.13
N SER A 27 18.91 -5.05 -26.69
CA SER A 27 20.05 -5.59 -25.95
C SER A 27 20.71 -4.48 -25.13
N GLU A 28 21.52 -4.83 -24.14
CA GLU A 28 22.30 -3.83 -23.40
C GLU A 28 23.20 -3.03 -24.35
N LYS A 29 23.79 -3.68 -25.36
CA LYS A 29 24.60 -3.04 -26.41
C LYS A 29 23.78 -2.04 -27.23
N ALA A 30 22.56 -2.38 -27.63
CA ALA A 30 21.68 -1.47 -28.36
C ALA A 30 21.29 -0.26 -27.51
N ASN A 31 20.94 -0.48 -26.23
CA ASN A 31 20.65 0.59 -25.28
C ASN A 31 21.85 1.53 -25.08
N SER A 32 23.06 0.98 -24.87
CA SER A 32 24.28 1.79 -24.74
C SER A 32 24.67 2.51 -26.04
N ALA A 33 24.38 1.95 -27.22
CA ALA A 33 24.57 2.65 -28.49
C ALA A 33 23.61 3.83 -28.60
N TRP A 34 22.32 3.63 -28.32
CA TRP A 34 21.31 4.69 -28.36
C TRP A 34 21.68 5.88 -27.48
N TRP A 35 22.13 5.65 -26.24
CA TRP A 35 22.54 6.73 -25.31
C TRP A 35 23.83 7.46 -25.72
N ARG A 36 24.63 6.91 -26.64
CA ARG A 36 25.80 7.62 -27.22
C ARG A 36 25.41 8.48 -28.42
N GLU A 37 24.30 8.17 -29.06
CA GLU A 37 23.79 8.90 -30.22
C GLU A 37 22.87 10.06 -29.81
N HIS A 38 22.33 10.03 -28.59
CA HIS A 38 21.39 11.03 -28.06
C HIS A 38 21.85 11.50 -26.68
N GLU A 39 22.43 12.69 -26.60
CA GLU A 39 23.08 13.20 -25.37
C GLU A 39 22.31 14.31 -24.68
N THR A 40 21.31 14.89 -25.35
CA THR A 40 20.55 16.04 -24.86
C THR A 40 19.11 15.70 -24.48
N PRO A 41 18.53 16.36 -23.47
CA PRO A 41 17.11 16.15 -23.12
C PRO A 41 16.11 16.43 -24.25
N ALA A 42 16.43 17.38 -25.13
CA ALA A 42 15.60 17.67 -26.30
C ALA A 42 15.56 16.48 -27.27
N GLU A 43 16.71 15.83 -27.53
CA GLU A 43 16.79 14.60 -28.32
C GLU A 43 16.02 13.46 -27.64
N TRP A 44 16.17 13.29 -26.33
CA TRP A 44 15.47 12.24 -25.58
C TRP A 44 13.96 12.39 -25.66
N ALA A 45 13.44 13.61 -25.55
CA ALA A 45 12.01 13.87 -25.68
C ALA A 45 11.50 13.62 -27.11
N ALA A 46 12.28 13.99 -28.13
CA ALA A 46 11.96 13.71 -29.53
C ALA A 46 11.97 12.21 -29.83
N GLU A 47 12.99 11.50 -29.37
CA GLU A 47 13.11 10.06 -29.56
C GLU A 47 12.11 9.26 -28.73
N ALA A 48 11.72 9.71 -27.53
CA ALA A 48 10.63 9.08 -26.78
C ALA A 48 9.35 9.04 -27.62
N ARG A 49 9.00 10.12 -28.32
CA ARG A 49 7.85 10.16 -29.24
C ARG A 49 8.05 9.24 -30.43
N SER A 50 9.25 9.23 -31.02
CA SER A 50 9.61 8.35 -32.15
C SER A 50 9.51 6.86 -31.80
N ILE A 51 10.10 6.45 -30.67
CA ILE A 51 10.06 5.08 -30.15
C ILE A 51 8.62 4.68 -29.85
N HIS A 52 7.85 5.55 -29.20
CA HIS A 52 6.44 5.29 -28.89
C HIS A 52 5.61 5.05 -30.14
N ALA A 53 5.73 5.91 -31.16
CA ALA A 53 5.03 5.74 -32.44
C ALA A 53 5.37 4.42 -33.14
N GLN A 54 6.64 4.00 -33.10
CA GLN A 54 7.07 2.73 -33.67
C GLN A 54 6.55 1.52 -32.89
N LEU A 55 6.54 1.59 -31.56
CA LEU A 55 5.95 0.55 -30.71
C LEU A 55 4.44 0.43 -30.95
N LEU A 56 3.73 1.54 -31.17
CA LEU A 56 2.32 1.53 -31.57
C LEU A 56 2.12 0.83 -32.92
N ALA A 57 2.92 1.15 -33.95
CA ALA A 57 2.83 0.46 -35.24
C ALA A 57 3.10 -1.06 -35.12
N ILE A 58 4.02 -1.47 -34.24
CA ILE A 58 4.29 -2.89 -33.95
C ILE A 58 3.10 -3.54 -33.24
N GLN A 59 2.50 -2.85 -32.27
CA GLN A 59 1.30 -3.26 -31.54
C GLN A 59 0.12 -3.46 -32.50
N ASP A 60 -0.13 -2.54 -33.42
CA ASP A 60 -1.22 -2.64 -34.40
C ASP A 60 -1.02 -3.82 -35.37
N ARG A 61 0.23 -4.07 -35.78
CA ARG A 61 0.56 -5.16 -36.70
C ARG A 61 0.48 -6.54 -36.05
N LEU A 62 0.93 -6.69 -34.81
CA LEU A 62 1.13 -7.99 -34.16
C LEU A 62 0.04 -8.35 -33.14
N GLY A 63 -0.65 -7.35 -32.59
CA GLY A 63 -1.63 -7.51 -31.51
C GLY A 63 -1.00 -7.70 -30.12
N THR A 64 -1.78 -7.38 -29.09
CA THR A 64 -1.35 -7.29 -27.69
C THR A 64 -0.64 -8.54 -27.18
N GLY A 65 -1.22 -9.73 -27.40
CA GLY A 65 -0.64 -10.98 -26.90
C GLY A 65 0.74 -11.30 -27.48
N ARG A 66 0.98 -11.00 -28.77
CA ARG A 66 2.27 -11.27 -29.41
C ARG A 66 3.35 -10.27 -29.00
N VAL A 67 3.01 -8.99 -28.88
CA VAL A 67 4.01 -7.98 -28.50
C VAL A 67 4.42 -8.09 -27.05
N LEU A 68 3.49 -8.40 -26.13
CA LEU A 68 3.81 -8.57 -24.72
C LEU A 68 4.63 -9.84 -24.43
N ALA A 69 4.55 -10.85 -25.30
CA ALA A 69 5.44 -12.02 -25.25
C ALA A 69 6.84 -11.76 -25.85
N ASN A 70 7.06 -10.62 -26.52
CA ASN A 70 8.30 -10.30 -27.20
C ASN A 70 9.25 -9.50 -26.30
N ASN A 71 10.38 -10.08 -25.92
CA ASN A 71 11.40 -9.45 -25.09
C ASN A 71 12.02 -8.20 -25.72
N ASN A 72 12.05 -8.11 -27.06
CA ASN A 72 12.54 -6.91 -27.74
C ASN A 72 11.57 -5.74 -27.54
N PHE A 73 10.28 -6.02 -27.75
CA PHE A 73 9.22 -5.03 -27.56
C PHE A 73 9.20 -4.53 -26.11
N THR A 74 9.13 -5.44 -25.14
CA THR A 74 9.07 -5.07 -23.71
C THR A 74 10.35 -4.39 -23.22
N GLY A 75 11.52 -4.75 -23.74
CA GLY A 75 12.77 -4.03 -23.48
C GLY A 75 12.72 -2.56 -23.92
N TRP A 76 12.19 -2.29 -25.12
CA TRP A 76 11.98 -0.93 -25.60
C TRP A 76 10.85 -0.19 -24.87
N VAL A 77 9.81 -0.88 -24.42
CA VAL A 77 8.78 -0.28 -23.54
C VAL A 77 9.40 0.22 -22.23
N ARG A 78 10.31 -0.55 -21.61
CA ARG A 78 11.00 -0.11 -20.39
C ARG A 78 11.94 1.08 -20.66
N HIS A 79 12.62 1.07 -21.80
CA HIS A 79 13.45 2.21 -22.22
C HIS A 79 12.61 3.47 -22.44
N LEU A 80 11.49 3.36 -23.17
CA LEU A 80 10.53 4.44 -23.37
C LEU A 80 10.03 4.95 -22.02
N LYS A 81 9.59 4.05 -21.11
CA LYS A 81 9.14 4.43 -19.77
C LYS A 81 10.21 5.22 -19.02
N TRP A 82 11.48 4.80 -19.06
CA TRP A 82 12.59 5.55 -18.45
C TRP A 82 12.73 6.96 -19.02
N LEU A 83 12.64 7.13 -20.34
CA LEU A 83 12.68 8.45 -20.98
C LEU A 83 11.52 9.34 -20.52
N THR A 84 10.32 8.77 -20.37
CA THR A 84 9.14 9.55 -19.91
C THR A 84 9.26 10.09 -18.49
N LEU A 85 10.20 9.57 -17.68
CA LEU A 85 10.43 10.07 -16.31
C LEU A 85 11.34 11.30 -16.25
N TYR A 86 12.12 11.59 -17.30
CA TYR A 86 12.98 12.78 -17.29
C TYR A 86 12.12 14.04 -17.37
N PRO A 87 12.40 15.09 -16.58
CA PRO A 87 11.60 16.33 -16.62
C PRO A 87 11.72 17.02 -17.98
N GLY A 88 10.59 17.48 -18.52
CA GLY A 88 10.55 18.21 -19.79
C GLY A 88 11.20 19.59 -19.73
N ASP A 89 11.13 20.28 -18.58
CA ASP A 89 11.82 21.55 -18.31
C ASP A 89 13.03 21.30 -17.38
N GLU A 90 14.17 20.91 -17.97
CA GLU A 90 15.42 20.70 -17.23
C GLU A 90 15.90 21.97 -16.52
N ALA A 91 15.78 23.13 -17.19
CA ALA A 91 16.31 24.40 -16.70
C ALA A 91 15.58 24.89 -15.44
N GLY A 92 14.25 24.68 -15.39
CA GLY A 92 13.43 24.94 -14.21
C GLY A 92 13.55 23.89 -13.11
N HIS A 93 14.06 22.68 -13.40
CA HIS A 93 14.09 21.60 -12.43
C HIS A 93 15.22 21.76 -11.39
N PRO A 94 14.93 21.76 -10.07
CA PRO A 94 15.95 22.02 -9.03
C PRO A 94 17.16 21.08 -9.07
N PHE A 95 16.94 19.78 -9.31
CA PHE A 95 17.98 18.75 -9.33
C PHE A 95 18.63 18.48 -10.70
N PHE A 96 17.83 18.40 -11.77
CA PHE A 96 18.31 17.97 -13.10
C PHE A 96 19.02 19.07 -13.89
N LYS A 97 18.90 20.34 -13.51
CA LYS A 97 19.74 21.43 -14.05
C LYS A 97 21.24 21.25 -13.78
N ASP A 98 21.63 20.44 -12.78
CA ASP A 98 23.04 20.10 -12.52
C ASP A 98 23.52 19.05 -13.54
N PRO A 99 24.56 19.33 -14.36
CA PRO A 99 25.10 18.37 -15.32
C PRO A 99 25.53 17.02 -14.70
N ARG A 100 25.92 16.99 -13.43
CA ARG A 100 26.26 15.74 -12.71
C ARG A 100 25.03 14.86 -12.50
N SER A 101 23.89 15.46 -12.19
CA SER A 101 22.61 14.76 -12.07
C SER A 101 22.21 14.17 -13.43
N ARG A 102 22.37 14.93 -14.52
CA ARG A 102 22.12 14.45 -15.88
C ARG A 102 23.01 13.25 -16.26
N ARG A 103 24.32 13.34 -15.98
CA ARG A 103 25.25 12.22 -16.22
C ARG A 103 24.86 10.98 -15.40
N THR A 104 24.39 11.16 -14.18
CA THR A 104 23.93 10.05 -13.33
C THR A 104 22.69 9.37 -13.92
N TYR A 105 21.72 10.15 -14.41
CA TYR A 105 20.55 9.63 -15.11
C TYR A 105 20.93 8.78 -16.33
N ILE A 106 21.85 9.26 -17.17
CA ILE A 106 22.35 8.52 -18.34
C ILE A 106 23.08 7.23 -17.88
N ALA A 107 23.95 7.32 -16.88
CA ALA A 107 24.70 6.18 -16.37
C ALA A 107 23.77 5.06 -15.85
N LEU A 108 22.69 5.43 -15.16
CA LEU A 108 21.65 4.49 -14.72
C LEU A 108 20.87 3.91 -15.89
N ALA A 109 20.56 4.72 -16.91
CA ALA A 109 19.89 4.26 -18.12
C ALA A 109 20.68 3.18 -18.86
N GLN A 110 22.02 3.24 -18.78
CA GLN A 110 22.96 2.27 -19.34
C GLN A 110 23.16 1.01 -18.46
N LYS A 111 22.44 0.89 -17.35
CA LYS A 111 22.42 -0.30 -16.48
C LYS A 111 20.99 -0.88 -16.42
N PRO A 112 20.54 -1.60 -17.46
CA PRO A 112 19.15 -2.06 -17.58
C PRO A 112 18.65 -2.84 -16.37
N ALA A 113 19.47 -3.71 -15.76
CA ALA A 113 19.06 -4.45 -14.57
C ALA A 113 18.65 -3.54 -13.39
N ILE A 114 19.39 -2.45 -13.14
CA ILE A 114 19.11 -1.51 -12.04
C ILE A 114 17.94 -0.59 -12.42
N ARG A 115 17.96 -0.06 -13.64
CA ARG A 115 16.89 0.77 -14.21
C ARG A 115 15.56 0.05 -14.17
N ASP A 116 15.51 -1.18 -14.67
CA ASP A 116 14.29 -1.97 -14.78
C ASP A 116 13.80 -2.39 -13.39
N ALA A 117 14.69 -2.65 -12.42
CA ALA A 117 14.30 -2.88 -11.03
C ALA A 117 13.64 -1.64 -10.39
N PHE A 118 14.15 -0.44 -10.67
CA PHE A 118 13.53 0.81 -10.24
C PHE A 118 12.14 0.98 -10.89
N LEU A 119 12.06 0.89 -12.22
CA LEU A 119 10.79 1.01 -12.96
C LEU A 119 9.74 0.01 -12.50
N ALA A 120 10.15 -1.24 -12.27
CA ALA A 120 9.26 -2.29 -11.81
C ALA A 120 8.73 -2.04 -10.38
N THR A 121 9.42 -1.23 -9.58
CA THR A 121 8.99 -0.90 -8.22
C THR A 121 7.93 0.19 -8.20
N LEU A 122 7.95 1.11 -9.16
CA LEU A 122 7.04 2.26 -9.20
C LEU A 122 5.57 1.82 -9.13
N SER A 123 4.82 2.52 -8.29
CA SER A 123 3.38 2.37 -8.15
C SER A 123 2.65 3.55 -8.78
N PRO A 124 1.36 3.40 -9.13
CA PRO A 124 0.53 4.53 -9.56
C PRO A 124 0.33 5.62 -8.51
N TYR A 125 0.67 5.34 -7.25
CA TYR A 125 0.55 6.26 -6.13
C TYR A 125 1.85 6.98 -5.84
N ASP A 126 2.95 6.64 -6.52
CA ASP A 126 4.26 7.26 -6.31
C ASP A 126 4.32 8.59 -7.08
N ASP A 127 5.07 9.57 -6.57
CA ASP A 127 5.53 10.70 -7.38
C ASP A 127 6.74 10.23 -8.19
N HIS A 128 6.51 9.80 -9.44
CA HIS A 128 7.57 9.19 -10.26
C HIS A 128 8.74 10.14 -10.51
N GLY A 129 8.47 11.44 -10.64
CA GLY A 129 9.50 12.46 -10.85
C GLY A 129 10.37 12.61 -9.60
N LYS A 130 9.73 12.72 -8.43
CA LYS A 130 10.45 12.82 -7.16
C LYS A 130 11.19 11.54 -6.81
N ALA A 131 10.60 10.37 -7.06
CA ALA A 131 11.26 9.07 -6.89
C ALA A 131 12.52 8.97 -7.76
N LEU A 132 12.45 9.40 -9.03
CA LEU A 132 13.60 9.42 -9.94
C LEU A 132 14.68 10.39 -9.44
N GLU A 133 14.29 11.58 -8.98
CA GLU A 133 15.22 12.57 -8.39
C GLU A 133 15.98 11.95 -7.22
N ILE A 134 15.27 11.33 -6.27
CA ILE A 134 15.88 10.71 -5.09
C ILE A 134 16.79 9.57 -5.52
N PHE A 135 16.35 8.72 -6.45
CA PHE A 135 17.13 7.62 -6.98
C PHE A 135 18.46 8.09 -7.57
N CYS A 136 18.40 9.09 -8.46
CA CYS A 136 19.59 9.68 -9.05
C CYS A 136 20.47 10.37 -7.99
N SER A 137 19.89 11.01 -6.98
CA SER A 137 20.65 11.68 -5.91
C SER A 137 21.49 10.69 -5.10
N ILE A 138 20.95 9.51 -4.79
CA ILE A 138 21.67 8.46 -4.07
C ILE A 138 22.84 7.94 -4.91
N PHE A 139 22.62 7.65 -6.20
CA PHE A 139 23.69 7.18 -7.08
C PHE A 139 24.75 8.24 -7.38
N ARG A 140 24.38 9.53 -7.38
CA ARG A 140 25.31 10.63 -7.54
C ARG A 140 26.20 10.80 -6.30
N ASP A 141 25.57 10.80 -5.12
CA ASP A 141 26.25 11.16 -3.87
C ASP A 141 26.93 9.96 -3.19
N GLN A 142 26.48 8.73 -3.48
CA GLN A 142 26.92 7.48 -2.82
C GLN A 142 27.23 6.37 -3.85
N ALA A 143 27.77 6.72 -5.02
CA ALA A 143 27.88 5.84 -6.20
C ALA A 143 28.30 4.38 -5.90
N SER A 144 29.46 4.17 -5.26
CA SER A 144 29.97 2.82 -4.96
C SER A 144 28.99 2.01 -4.12
N ASP A 145 28.41 2.64 -3.11
CA ASP A 145 27.50 1.99 -2.16
C ASP A 145 26.13 1.77 -2.81
N ALA A 146 25.65 2.69 -3.64
CA ALA A 146 24.39 2.59 -4.35
C ALA A 146 24.36 1.40 -5.34
N PHE A 147 25.47 1.09 -5.99
CA PHE A 147 25.58 -0.12 -6.83
C PHE A 147 25.55 -1.42 -5.99
N GLN A 148 26.17 -1.43 -4.81
CA GLN A 148 26.15 -2.60 -3.92
C GLN A 148 24.78 -2.79 -3.26
N PHE A 149 24.08 -1.71 -2.93
CA PHE A 149 22.82 -1.69 -2.20
C PHE A 149 21.68 -1.10 -3.05
N SER A 150 21.57 -1.49 -4.32
CA SER A 150 20.61 -0.87 -5.25
C SER A 150 19.15 -1.01 -4.80
N ASN A 151 18.75 -2.14 -4.22
CA ASN A 151 17.40 -2.30 -3.67
C ASN A 151 17.11 -1.34 -2.51
N LEU A 152 18.13 -1.00 -1.71
CA LEU A 152 18.00 -0.03 -0.63
C LEU A 152 17.86 1.38 -1.19
N ALA A 153 18.63 1.73 -2.23
CA ALA A 153 18.47 3.00 -2.92
C ALA A 153 17.06 3.16 -3.49
N ILE A 154 16.54 2.13 -4.19
CA ILE A 154 15.17 2.13 -4.73
C ILE A 154 14.14 2.27 -3.59
N ALA A 155 14.32 1.57 -2.46
CA ALA A 155 13.39 1.66 -1.34
C ALA A 155 13.32 3.08 -0.75
N PHE A 156 14.45 3.77 -0.61
CA PHE A 156 14.43 5.18 -0.21
C PHE A 156 13.72 6.06 -1.24
N SER A 157 13.92 5.79 -2.53
CA SER A 157 13.29 6.56 -3.62
C SER A 157 11.78 6.51 -3.59
N VAL A 158 11.16 5.35 -3.34
CA VAL A 158 9.70 5.18 -3.40
C VAL A 158 9.00 5.36 -2.06
N VAL A 159 9.74 5.64 -0.98
CA VAL A 159 9.16 5.91 0.36
C VAL A 159 9.20 7.40 0.66
N PHE A 160 10.22 8.11 0.17
CA PHE A 160 10.44 9.54 0.42
C PHE A 160 10.06 10.43 -0.78
N ASP A 161 9.50 9.86 -1.84
CA ASP A 161 8.96 10.62 -2.97
C ASP A 161 7.74 11.45 -2.58
N GLN A 162 7.09 11.12 -1.47
CA GLN A 162 5.94 11.85 -0.93
C GLN A 162 6.13 12.25 0.53
N PRO A 163 5.45 13.32 0.97
CA PRO A 163 5.42 13.65 2.40
C PRO A 163 4.70 12.54 3.17
N PHE A 164 5.19 12.28 4.38
CA PHE A 164 4.49 11.41 5.32
C PHE A 164 3.10 11.98 5.64
N PRO A 165 2.05 11.14 5.75
CA PRO A 165 0.69 11.60 6.05
C PRO A 165 0.60 12.40 7.35
N SER A 166 -0.35 13.34 7.41
CA SER A 166 -0.61 14.15 8.61
C SER A 166 -0.96 13.29 9.82
N GLY A 167 -1.71 12.19 9.64
CA GLY A 167 -2.07 11.25 10.71
C GLY A 167 -0.97 10.26 11.12
N TRP A 168 0.23 10.34 10.51
CA TRP A 168 1.36 9.49 10.88
C TRP A 168 2.05 10.01 12.15
N PRO A 169 2.50 9.15 13.09
CA PRO A 169 2.46 7.69 13.04
C PRO A 169 1.12 7.09 13.48
N HIS A 170 0.32 7.80 14.27
CA HIS A 170 -0.99 7.37 14.77
C HIS A 170 -1.75 8.55 15.44
N HIS A 171 -3.05 8.39 15.68
CA HIS A 171 -3.92 9.44 16.26
C HIS A 171 -3.65 9.79 17.73
N PHE A 172 -2.82 9.02 18.44
CA PHE A 172 -2.43 9.29 19.84
C PHE A 172 -1.28 10.29 20.01
N VAL A 173 -0.82 10.93 18.93
CA VAL A 173 0.21 11.98 18.97
C VAL A 173 -0.19 13.10 18.02
N ALA A 174 0.03 14.35 18.45
CA ALA A 174 -0.18 15.51 17.58
C ALA A 174 0.87 15.49 16.45
N PRO A 175 0.49 15.73 15.18
CA PRO A 175 1.42 15.68 14.05
C PRO A 175 2.67 16.57 14.22
N GLU A 176 2.49 17.72 14.86
CA GLU A 176 3.54 18.73 15.09
C GLU A 176 4.53 18.30 16.18
N ALA A 177 4.13 17.39 17.07
CA ALA A 177 5.00 16.85 18.10
C ALA A 177 5.98 15.81 17.53
N VAL A 178 5.72 15.25 16.35
CA VAL A 178 6.52 14.18 15.75
C VAL A 178 7.80 14.76 15.14
N PRO A 179 9.00 14.45 15.66
CA PRO A 179 10.24 14.99 15.13
C PRO A 179 10.51 14.44 13.73
N ARG A 180 10.82 15.34 12.79
CA ARG A 180 11.21 15.01 11.42
C ARG A 180 12.64 15.50 11.17
N GLY A 181 13.52 14.57 10.85
CA GLY A 181 14.91 14.86 10.56
C GLY A 181 15.08 15.56 9.20
N ALA A 182 15.96 16.56 9.15
CA ALA A 182 16.27 17.34 7.95
C ALA A 182 17.18 16.58 6.96
N GLU A 183 17.62 15.38 7.31
CA GLU A 183 18.55 14.59 6.50
C GLU A 183 17.90 14.11 5.20
N SER A 184 18.61 14.31 4.09
CA SER A 184 18.17 13.86 2.77
C SER A 184 18.11 12.33 2.69
N PRO A 185 17.33 11.76 1.76
CA PRO A 185 17.32 10.32 1.52
C PRO A 185 18.73 9.74 1.25
N ALA A 186 19.60 10.48 0.55
CA ALA A 186 20.99 10.07 0.32
C ALA A 186 21.82 10.01 1.62
N GLN A 187 21.63 10.96 2.54
CA GLN A 187 22.28 10.92 3.86
C GLN A 187 21.75 9.77 4.72
N ARG A 188 20.44 9.49 4.67
CA ARG A 188 19.81 8.36 5.39
C ARG A 188 20.28 7.01 4.83
N PHE A 189 20.38 6.89 3.52
CA PHE A 189 21.00 5.74 2.85
C PHE A 189 22.44 5.52 3.34
N ALA A 190 23.27 6.56 3.31
CA ALA A 190 24.66 6.48 3.74
C ALA A 190 24.79 6.08 5.22
N TRP A 191 23.90 6.59 6.08
CA TRP A 191 23.87 6.22 7.50
C TRP A 191 23.58 4.72 7.72
N LEU A 192 22.63 4.16 6.96
CA LEU A 192 22.30 2.74 7.09
C LEU A 192 23.41 1.84 6.55
N VAL A 193 24.03 2.20 5.43
CA VAL A 193 25.20 1.47 4.88
C VAL A 193 26.39 1.55 5.83
N LYS A 194 26.68 2.72 6.41
CA LYS A 194 27.71 2.88 7.44
C LYS A 194 27.41 2.01 8.67
N SER A 195 26.15 1.98 9.12
CA SER A 195 25.71 1.14 10.23
C SER A 195 25.91 -0.35 9.93
N HIS A 196 25.61 -0.79 8.70
CA HIS A 196 25.85 -2.16 8.27
C HIS A 196 27.34 -2.51 8.33
N ARG A 197 28.21 -1.67 7.74
CA ARG A 197 29.66 -1.88 7.72
C ARG A 197 30.29 -1.89 9.11
N ALA A 198 29.72 -1.13 10.05
CA ALA A 198 30.13 -1.13 11.45
C ALA A 198 29.62 -2.34 12.27
N GLY A 199 28.88 -3.28 11.66
CA GLY A 199 28.29 -4.42 12.36
C GLY A 199 27.13 -4.03 13.30
N ALA A 200 26.55 -2.84 13.11
CA ALA A 200 25.48 -2.32 13.97
C ALA A 200 24.07 -2.76 13.52
N LEU A 201 23.95 -3.51 12.42
CA LEU A 201 22.69 -4.08 11.95
C LEU A 201 22.64 -5.60 12.20
N LEU A 202 21.45 -6.12 12.47
CA LEU A 202 21.19 -7.56 12.64
C LEU A 202 21.11 -8.31 11.31
N TYR A 203 20.80 -7.59 10.24
CA TYR A 203 20.72 -8.13 8.88
C TYR A 203 21.55 -7.29 7.92
N ASP A 204 22.03 -7.94 6.87
CA ASP A 204 22.55 -7.28 5.69
C ASP A 204 21.36 -6.71 4.85
N PRO A 205 21.26 -5.38 4.69
CA PRO A 205 20.20 -4.76 3.91
C PRO A 205 20.30 -5.08 2.40
N GLY A 206 21.47 -5.43 1.88
CA GLY A 206 21.67 -5.80 0.48
C GLY A 206 20.97 -7.11 0.07
N ARG A 207 20.60 -7.93 1.05
CA ARG A 207 19.90 -9.21 0.82
C ARG A 207 18.38 -9.09 0.80
N PHE A 208 17.82 -7.93 1.11
CA PHE A 208 16.37 -7.73 1.08
C PHE A 208 15.88 -7.26 -0.29
N SER A 209 14.66 -7.66 -0.64
CA SER A 209 13.92 -7.06 -1.75
C SER A 209 13.44 -5.66 -1.38
N VAL A 210 13.18 -4.83 -2.40
CA VAL A 210 12.61 -3.49 -2.21
C VAL A 210 11.29 -3.52 -1.42
N SER A 211 10.44 -4.51 -1.71
CA SER A 211 9.16 -4.71 -1.02
C SER A 211 9.30 -4.93 0.49
N ASN A 212 10.45 -5.46 0.96
CA ASN A 212 10.75 -5.59 2.38
C ASN A 212 11.46 -4.34 2.93
N LEU A 213 12.39 -3.76 2.15
CA LEU A 213 13.17 -2.60 2.56
C LEU A 213 12.33 -1.34 2.77
N LYS A 214 11.17 -1.21 2.12
CA LYS A 214 10.26 -0.09 2.38
C LYS A 214 9.81 -0.01 3.86
N PHE A 215 9.70 -1.14 4.55
CA PHE A 215 9.38 -1.22 5.99
C PHE A 215 10.60 -1.08 6.91
N LEU A 216 11.79 -0.88 6.33
CA LEU A 216 13.01 -0.56 7.06
C LEU A 216 13.29 0.95 7.01
N VAL A 217 13.10 1.55 5.84
CA VAL A 217 13.50 2.94 5.56
C VAL A 217 12.42 3.97 5.86
N ASP A 218 11.18 3.54 6.15
CA ASP A 218 10.02 4.38 6.48
C ASP A 218 10.12 5.01 7.87
N THR A 219 11.11 5.86 8.03
CA THR A 219 11.37 6.58 9.25
C THR A 219 11.82 8.01 8.94
N PRO A 220 10.99 9.01 9.24
CA PRO A 220 11.39 10.41 9.16
C PRO A 220 12.17 10.83 10.41
N VAL A 221 12.30 9.95 11.41
CA VAL A 221 12.96 10.21 12.69
C VAL A 221 14.38 10.75 12.45
N PRO A 222 14.82 11.78 13.19
CA PRO A 222 16.18 12.32 13.08
C PRO A 222 17.24 11.24 13.28
N LEU A 223 18.36 11.31 12.54
CA LEU A 223 19.40 10.28 12.64
C LEU A 223 20.02 10.20 14.04
N LYS A 224 20.04 11.31 14.80
CA LYS A 224 20.47 11.34 16.21
C LYS A 224 19.64 10.40 17.09
N GLU A 225 18.34 10.30 16.84
CA GLU A 225 17.44 9.43 17.61
C GLU A 225 17.54 7.98 17.17
N LEU A 226 17.73 7.72 15.88
CA LEU A 226 18.03 6.37 15.39
C LEU A 226 19.37 5.88 15.94
N ALA A 227 20.38 6.76 16.05
CA ALA A 227 21.66 6.44 16.69
C ALA A 227 21.49 6.12 18.18
N TYR A 228 20.65 6.86 18.91
CA TYR A 228 20.28 6.53 20.29
C TYR A 228 19.59 5.15 20.37
N ALA A 229 18.59 4.90 19.53
CA ALA A 229 17.87 3.63 19.50
C ALA A 229 18.79 2.45 19.14
N GLN A 230 19.81 2.67 18.29
CA GLN A 230 20.79 1.65 17.93
C GLN A 230 21.69 1.23 19.10
N GLN A 231 21.81 2.05 20.17
CA GLN A 231 22.54 1.69 21.39
C GLN A 231 21.83 0.60 22.21
N VAL A 232 20.53 0.39 21.98
CA VAL A 232 19.75 -0.66 22.63
C VAL A 232 20.26 -2.03 22.17
N LYS A 233 20.81 -2.79 23.12
CA LYS A 233 21.45 -4.08 22.86
C LYS A 233 20.41 -5.18 22.63
N ILE A 234 20.02 -5.37 21.37
CA ILE A 234 19.29 -6.57 20.91
C ILE A 234 20.20 -7.49 20.12
N ARG A 235 20.24 -8.79 20.49
CA ARG A 235 21.06 -9.83 19.85
C ARG A 235 20.39 -10.49 18.63
N SER A 236 19.07 -10.45 18.57
CA SER A 236 18.29 -11.02 17.46
C SER A 236 16.90 -10.38 17.45
N PRO A 237 16.17 -10.44 16.32
CA PRO A 237 14.82 -9.88 16.23
C PRO A 237 13.80 -10.54 17.18
N LYS A 238 14.07 -11.76 17.68
CA LYS A 238 13.20 -12.43 18.66
C LYS A 238 13.08 -11.65 19.98
N HIS A 239 14.09 -10.85 20.33
CA HIS A 239 14.10 -10.04 21.56
C HIS A 239 13.30 -8.74 21.44
N LEU A 240 12.71 -8.43 20.27
CA LEU A 240 11.87 -7.24 20.12
C LEU A 240 10.62 -7.28 21.01
N ASN A 241 10.10 -8.48 21.32
CA ASN A 241 8.97 -8.62 22.25
C ASN A 241 9.36 -8.26 23.69
N ASP A 242 10.60 -8.55 24.08
CA ASP A 242 11.13 -8.16 25.39
C ASP A 242 11.33 -6.65 25.42
N LEU A 243 11.92 -6.09 24.35
CA LEU A 243 12.08 -4.64 24.19
C LEU A 243 10.76 -3.88 24.35
N PHE A 244 9.68 -4.34 23.69
CA PHE A 244 8.35 -3.74 23.84
C PHE A 244 7.92 -3.60 25.30
N LYS A 245 8.20 -4.63 26.12
CA LYS A 245 7.82 -4.67 27.54
C LYS A 245 8.76 -3.86 28.45
N THR A 246 9.97 -3.52 27.99
CA THR A 246 10.91 -2.69 28.78
C THR A 246 10.45 -1.24 28.89
N ILE A 247 9.70 -0.75 27.89
CA ILE A 247 9.11 0.59 27.95
C ILE A 247 7.95 0.55 28.95
N ARG A 248 8.04 1.36 30.02
CA ARG A 248 7.04 1.36 31.09
C ARG A 248 5.66 1.76 30.56
N TYR A 249 4.64 0.96 30.86
CA TYR A 249 3.25 1.30 30.53
C TYR A 249 2.73 2.41 31.45
N ASP A 250 2.23 3.51 30.87
CA ASP A 250 1.73 4.67 31.61
C ASP A 250 0.25 4.46 32.04
N MET A 251 0.07 3.68 33.11
CA MET A 251 -1.24 3.45 33.71
C MET A 251 -1.92 4.75 34.18
N PRO A 252 -1.23 5.71 34.83
CA PRO A 252 -1.83 7.01 35.18
C PRO A 252 -2.39 7.76 33.98
N ARG A 253 -1.68 7.78 32.84
CA ARG A 253 -2.18 8.41 31.60
C ARG A 253 -3.44 7.74 31.06
N LEU A 254 -3.46 6.40 31.04
CA LEU A 254 -4.65 5.63 30.66
C LEU A 254 -5.83 5.86 31.63
N GLN A 255 -5.56 5.94 32.93
CA GLN A 255 -6.57 6.18 33.95
C GLN A 255 -7.18 7.57 33.81
N ALA A 256 -6.36 8.58 33.57
CA ALA A 256 -6.76 9.97 33.36
C ALA A 256 -7.29 10.28 31.95
N LYS A 257 -7.44 9.29 31.05
CA LYS A 257 -7.88 9.47 29.65
C LYS A 257 -7.05 10.47 28.85
N ARG A 258 -5.79 10.66 29.23
CA ARG A 258 -4.87 11.55 28.51
C ARG A 258 -4.25 10.80 27.35
N TYR A 259 -5.06 10.49 26.35
CA TYR A 259 -4.67 9.63 25.23
C TYR A 259 -3.63 10.28 24.32
N LEU A 260 -3.63 11.60 24.16
CA LEU A 260 -2.59 12.30 23.41
C LEU A 260 -1.28 12.34 24.18
N TRP A 261 -0.16 12.21 23.47
CA TRP A 261 1.19 12.31 24.05
C TRP A 261 1.38 13.64 24.80
N PRO A 262 1.60 13.63 26.14
CA PRO A 262 1.55 14.85 26.95
C PRO A 262 2.94 15.42 27.27
N HIS A 263 4.00 14.96 26.60
CA HIS A 263 5.38 15.19 27.02
C HIS A 263 6.19 16.05 26.05
N GLY A 264 5.52 16.83 25.21
CA GLY A 264 6.16 17.68 24.21
C GLY A 264 6.54 16.90 22.96
N ALA A 265 7.76 17.08 22.45
CA ALA A 265 8.25 16.36 21.28
C ALA A 265 8.19 14.83 21.48
N TYR A 266 7.79 14.12 20.43
CA TYR A 266 7.61 12.68 20.41
C TYR A 266 8.91 11.95 20.04
N GLU A 267 9.97 12.24 20.81
CA GLU A 267 11.30 11.69 20.59
C GLU A 267 11.41 10.27 21.20
N LEU A 268 12.12 9.36 20.53
CA LEU A 268 12.44 8.01 21.03
C LEU A 268 13.09 8.06 22.40
N PHE A 269 13.95 9.05 22.63
CA PHE A 269 14.57 9.27 23.94
C PHE A 269 13.54 9.55 25.03
N ALA A 270 12.58 10.44 24.77
CA ALA A 270 11.53 10.79 25.71
C ALA A 270 10.61 9.60 26.03
N ILE A 271 10.24 8.82 25.01
CA ILE A 271 9.46 7.57 25.19
C ILE A 271 10.25 6.57 26.04
N GLY A 272 11.53 6.38 25.76
CA GLY A 272 12.42 5.51 26.53
C GLY A 272 12.49 5.87 28.03
N GLN A 273 12.49 7.16 28.35
CA GLN A 273 12.57 7.64 29.74
C GLN A 273 11.23 7.67 30.46
N ARG A 274 10.18 8.16 29.80
CA ARG A 274 8.89 8.45 30.45
C ARG A 274 7.95 7.24 30.43
N GLY A 275 8.14 6.34 29.46
CA GLY A 275 7.17 5.31 29.14
C GLY A 275 6.04 5.84 28.27
N GLY A 276 4.97 5.06 28.13
CA GLY A 276 3.80 5.46 27.35
C GLY A 276 2.73 4.39 27.28
N LEU A 277 1.76 4.57 26.38
CA LEU A 277 0.73 3.60 26.05
C LEU A 277 1.28 2.57 25.04
N CYS A 278 0.46 1.58 24.68
CA CYS A 278 0.86 0.50 23.75
C CYS A 278 1.40 1.02 22.42
N VAL A 279 0.85 2.13 21.90
CA VAL A 279 1.32 2.80 20.68
C VAL A 279 2.73 3.39 20.81
N ASP A 280 3.08 3.95 21.97
CA ASP A 280 4.40 4.51 22.23
C ASP A 280 5.44 3.40 22.38
N GLN A 281 5.07 2.31 23.05
CA GLN A 281 5.91 1.11 23.13
C GLN A 281 6.16 0.51 21.74
N ALA A 282 5.13 0.45 20.89
CA ALA A 282 5.23 -0.03 19.52
C ALA A 282 6.12 0.89 18.67
N TYR A 283 5.93 2.21 18.75
CA TYR A 283 6.72 3.20 18.03
C TYR A 283 8.21 3.10 18.39
N PHE A 284 8.52 3.08 19.69
CA PHE A 284 9.90 2.93 20.17
C PHE A 284 10.54 1.62 19.68
N THR A 285 9.81 0.52 19.82
CA THR A 285 10.29 -0.81 19.44
C THR A 285 10.51 -0.90 17.92
N ALA A 286 9.59 -0.34 17.12
CA ALA A 286 9.69 -0.30 15.67
C ALA A 286 10.90 0.50 15.20
N HIS A 287 11.11 1.71 15.71
CA HIS A 287 12.27 2.50 15.31
C HIS A 287 13.59 1.93 15.82
N THR A 288 13.60 1.26 16.97
CA THR A 288 14.76 0.49 17.43
C THR A 288 15.05 -0.70 16.50
N ALA A 289 14.02 -1.44 16.06
CA ALA A 289 14.17 -2.51 15.09
C ALA A 289 14.75 -2.00 13.77
N LYS A 290 14.21 -0.90 13.24
CA LYS A 290 14.69 -0.24 12.01
C LYS A 290 16.13 0.26 12.14
N ALA A 291 16.47 0.91 13.25
CA ALA A 291 17.84 1.35 13.54
C ALA A 291 18.84 0.18 13.61
N ARG A 292 18.36 -1.01 13.93
CA ARG A 292 19.13 -2.27 13.97
C ARG A 292 18.96 -3.11 12.70
N GLY A 293 18.41 -2.55 11.62
CA GLY A 293 18.37 -3.19 10.30
C GLY A 293 17.27 -4.23 10.13
N VAL A 294 16.23 -4.20 10.96
CA VAL A 294 15.10 -5.13 10.90
C VAL A 294 13.88 -4.42 10.33
N PRO A 295 13.38 -4.82 9.14
CA PRO A 295 12.10 -4.34 8.64
C PRO A 295 10.96 -4.61 9.62
N CYS A 296 10.14 -3.61 9.88
CA CYS A 296 9.00 -3.73 10.80
C CYS A 296 7.87 -2.75 10.46
N ILE A 297 6.68 -3.09 10.92
CA ILE A 297 5.45 -2.31 10.72
C ILE A 297 4.63 -2.32 12.01
N VAL A 298 4.01 -1.19 12.35
CA VAL A 298 3.10 -1.09 13.49
C VAL A 298 1.66 -1.21 13.00
N PHE A 299 0.88 -2.05 13.67
CA PHE A 299 -0.56 -2.18 13.47
C PHE A 299 -1.31 -1.61 14.67
N LEU A 300 -2.43 -0.96 14.37
CA LEU A 300 -3.46 -0.60 15.34
C LEU A 300 -4.69 -1.46 15.07
N GLY A 301 -5.32 -1.97 16.11
CA GLY A 301 -6.57 -2.71 15.95
C GLY A 301 -7.42 -2.66 17.20
N GLN A 302 -8.70 -2.96 17.02
CA GLN A 302 -9.70 -2.90 18.07
C GLN A 302 -10.06 -4.31 18.52
N GLY A 303 -9.95 -4.56 19.82
CA GLY A 303 -10.29 -5.83 20.45
C GLY A 303 -11.48 -5.71 21.39
N ASN A 304 -11.66 -6.73 22.23
CA ASN A 304 -12.71 -6.80 23.24
C ASN A 304 -12.57 -5.71 24.31
N SER A 305 -11.35 -5.32 24.68
CA SER A 305 -11.10 -4.33 25.75
C SER A 305 -10.75 -2.92 25.26
N GLY A 306 -10.59 -2.69 23.95
CA GLY A 306 -10.13 -1.40 23.45
C GLY A 306 -9.17 -1.50 22.26
N GLU A 307 -8.72 -0.34 21.80
CA GLU A 307 -7.63 -0.22 20.84
C GLU A 307 -6.32 -0.76 21.42
N HIS A 308 -5.52 -1.39 20.56
CA HIS A 308 -4.20 -1.88 20.90
C HIS A 308 -3.24 -1.77 19.71
N ALA A 309 -1.96 -1.59 20.03
CA ALA A 309 -0.89 -1.55 19.05
C ALA A 309 -0.02 -2.80 19.16
N TRP A 310 0.25 -3.43 18.02
CA TRP A 310 1.19 -4.55 17.93
C TRP A 310 2.07 -4.38 16.69
N MET A 311 3.03 -5.27 16.50
CA MET A 311 3.99 -5.13 15.41
C MET A 311 4.07 -6.37 14.53
N GLY A 312 4.32 -6.09 13.25
CA GLY A 312 4.94 -7.03 12.34
C GLY A 312 6.45 -6.78 12.26
N TYR A 313 7.24 -7.85 12.17
CA TYR A 313 8.68 -7.75 11.98
C TYR A 313 9.23 -8.90 11.15
N MET A 314 10.38 -8.66 10.53
CA MET A 314 11.09 -9.68 9.76
C MET A 314 11.96 -10.56 10.67
N ALA A 315 11.47 -11.77 10.97
CA ALA A 315 12.15 -12.74 11.82
C ALA A 315 13.29 -13.50 11.10
N GLY A 316 13.37 -13.35 9.77
CA GLY A 316 14.44 -13.81 8.89
C GLY A 316 14.17 -13.35 7.46
N TYR A 317 15.13 -13.50 6.55
CA TYR A 317 14.95 -13.11 5.14
C TYR A 317 13.67 -13.73 4.54
N GLY A 318 12.73 -12.88 4.11
CA GLY A 318 11.45 -13.31 3.55
C GLY A 318 10.45 -13.89 4.57
N ARG A 319 10.78 -13.92 5.86
CA ARG A 319 9.92 -14.49 6.91
C ARG A 319 9.40 -13.40 7.86
N TRP A 320 8.16 -12.98 7.62
CA TRP A 320 7.43 -12.05 8.48
C TRP A 320 6.70 -12.77 9.62
N LEU A 321 6.65 -12.13 10.79
CA LEU A 321 5.75 -12.46 11.89
C LEU A 321 4.94 -11.21 12.23
N PHE A 322 3.63 -11.34 12.42
CA PHE A 322 2.68 -10.22 12.56
C PHE A 322 1.97 -10.17 13.93
N ASP A 323 2.48 -10.88 14.93
CA ASP A 323 1.85 -11.05 16.24
C ASP A 323 2.71 -10.58 17.43
N LEU A 324 3.78 -9.80 17.18
CA LEU A 324 4.63 -9.28 18.26
C LEU A 324 3.81 -8.31 19.13
N ALA A 325 3.73 -8.62 20.42
CA ALA A 325 2.89 -7.91 21.40
C ALA A 325 1.37 -7.94 21.08
N LYS A 326 0.88 -8.81 20.18
CA LYS A 326 -0.56 -8.99 19.94
C LYS A 326 -1.19 -9.82 21.06
N PHE A 327 -2.12 -9.24 21.82
CA PHE A 327 -2.81 -9.96 22.90
C PHE A 327 -3.82 -10.97 22.36
N ARG A 328 -3.53 -12.26 22.51
CA ARG A 328 -4.33 -13.34 21.89
C ARG A 328 -5.73 -13.51 22.46
N ASN A 329 -5.97 -13.02 23.67
CA ASN A 329 -7.26 -13.11 24.39
C ASN A 329 -8.23 -11.97 24.06
N GLU A 330 -7.85 -11.00 23.22
CA GLU A 330 -8.63 -9.80 22.93
C GLU A 330 -9.36 -9.86 21.58
N ASP A 331 -9.27 -10.98 20.86
CA ASP A 331 -9.96 -11.28 19.59
C ASP A 331 -9.92 -10.17 18.53
N TYR A 332 -8.72 -9.63 18.25
CA TYR A 332 -8.51 -8.62 17.20
C TYR A 332 -8.78 -9.22 15.81
N PRO A 333 -9.84 -8.79 15.09
CA PRO A 333 -10.18 -9.38 13.78
C PRO A 333 -9.21 -8.93 12.69
N VAL A 334 -8.67 -7.71 12.80
CA VAL A 334 -7.76 -7.12 11.82
C VAL A 334 -6.86 -6.07 12.46
N GLY A 335 -5.61 -5.99 12.00
CA GLY A 335 -4.72 -4.84 12.25
C GLY A 335 -4.69 -3.90 11.06
N GLN A 336 -4.71 -2.60 11.34
CA GLN A 336 -4.58 -1.53 10.36
C GLN A 336 -3.20 -0.90 10.51
N ALA A 337 -2.50 -0.78 9.38
CA ALA A 337 -1.24 -0.08 9.25
C ALA A 337 -1.26 0.80 8.01
N ILE A 338 -0.13 1.40 7.69
CA ILE A 338 0.06 2.19 6.48
C ILE A 338 1.18 1.54 5.66
N ASP A 339 0.93 1.31 4.36
CA ASP A 339 1.95 0.87 3.43
C ASP A 339 2.95 2.00 3.18
N PRO A 340 4.26 1.84 3.47
CA PRO A 340 5.18 2.97 3.39
C PRO A 340 5.52 3.49 2.00
N GLN A 341 5.22 2.74 0.94
CA GLN A 341 5.42 3.23 -0.41
C GLN A 341 4.23 4.09 -0.86
N THR A 342 3.01 3.62 -0.61
CA THR A 342 1.80 4.29 -1.11
C THR A 342 1.16 5.24 -0.10
N TRP A 343 1.58 5.15 1.17
CA TRP A 343 0.95 5.80 2.33
C TRP A 343 -0.55 5.52 2.50
N ARG A 344 -1.05 4.45 1.87
CA ARG A 344 -2.44 3.98 2.00
C ARG A 344 -2.57 2.95 3.11
N ARG A 345 -3.80 2.78 3.61
CA ARG A 345 -4.11 1.76 4.61
C ARG A 345 -3.76 0.37 4.10
N LEU A 346 -3.16 -0.44 4.98
CA LEU A 346 -2.74 -1.80 4.73
C LEU A 346 -3.14 -2.66 5.92
N THR A 347 -3.82 -3.78 5.70
CA THR A 347 -4.11 -4.72 6.79
C THR A 347 -2.95 -5.67 7.08
N ASP A 348 -2.91 -6.28 8.27
CA ASP A 348 -1.94 -7.34 8.58
C ASP A 348 -2.02 -8.52 7.60
N SER A 349 -3.23 -8.86 7.15
CA SER A 349 -3.49 -9.89 6.15
C SER A 349 -3.00 -9.49 4.75
N GLU A 350 -3.27 -8.27 4.31
CA GLU A 350 -2.77 -7.72 3.04
C GLU A 350 -1.24 -7.63 3.05
N CYS A 351 -0.63 -7.23 4.17
CA CYS A 351 0.82 -7.18 4.32
C CYS A 351 1.45 -8.58 4.16
N ALA A 352 0.87 -9.61 4.79
CA ALA A 352 1.32 -10.99 4.63
C ALA A 352 1.23 -11.47 3.17
N PHE A 353 0.16 -11.09 2.48
CA PHE A 353 -0.06 -11.43 1.07
C PHE A 353 0.98 -10.80 0.15
N LEU A 354 1.23 -9.49 0.28
CA LEU A 354 2.17 -8.76 -0.56
C LEU A 354 3.60 -9.30 -0.41
N ASN A 355 3.98 -9.67 0.81
CA ASN A 355 5.32 -10.19 1.11
C ASN A 355 5.56 -11.65 0.68
N SER A 356 4.50 -12.40 0.32
CA SER A 356 4.63 -13.80 -0.11
C SER A 356 5.20 -13.98 -1.53
N ARG A 357 5.37 -12.90 -2.30
CA ARG A 357 5.66 -12.94 -3.73
C ARG A 357 7.10 -12.57 -4.05
N SER A 358 7.69 -13.30 -4.99
CA SER A 358 9.02 -12.99 -5.50
C SER A 358 8.93 -11.90 -6.57
N ALA A 359 9.67 -10.81 -6.38
CA ALA A 359 9.84 -9.79 -7.42
C ALA A 359 10.59 -10.32 -8.66
N ALA A 360 11.24 -11.48 -8.55
CA ALA A 360 11.94 -12.15 -9.64
C ALA A 360 11.07 -13.18 -10.41
N ASP A 361 9.79 -13.30 -10.06
CA ASP A 361 8.85 -14.17 -10.80
C ASP A 361 8.68 -13.68 -12.25
N PRO A 362 9.01 -14.50 -13.27
CA PRO A 362 8.89 -14.11 -14.67
C PRO A 362 7.48 -13.70 -15.09
N ASP A 363 6.43 -14.32 -14.54
CA ASP A 363 5.05 -13.95 -14.86
C ASP A 363 4.68 -12.61 -14.24
N PHE A 364 5.20 -12.32 -13.04
CA PHE A 364 5.03 -11.02 -12.41
C PHE A 364 5.77 -9.90 -13.18
N ILE A 365 6.96 -10.18 -13.71
CA ILE A 365 7.70 -9.26 -14.57
C ILE A 365 6.89 -8.96 -15.84
N ARG A 366 6.40 -9.99 -16.54
CA ARG A 366 5.55 -9.82 -17.73
C ARG A 366 4.26 -9.06 -17.43
N ALA A 367 3.65 -9.32 -16.27
CA ALA A 367 2.47 -8.58 -15.84
C ALA A 367 2.75 -7.09 -15.66
N ARG A 368 3.93 -6.73 -15.12
CA ARG A 368 4.36 -5.33 -14.99
C ARG A 368 4.65 -4.69 -16.34
N ASP A 369 5.24 -5.41 -17.29
CA ASP A 369 5.45 -4.89 -18.65
C ASP A 369 4.11 -4.61 -19.35
N ALA A 370 3.16 -5.54 -19.24
CA ALA A 370 1.81 -5.37 -19.75
C ALA A 370 1.13 -4.14 -19.13
N LEU A 371 1.19 -4.00 -17.80
CA LEU A 371 0.65 -2.84 -17.11
C LEU A 371 1.31 -1.54 -17.57
N THR A 372 2.65 -1.51 -17.67
CA THR A 372 3.43 -0.35 -18.12
C THR A 372 3.02 0.08 -19.52
N TRP A 373 2.87 -0.87 -20.45
CA TRP A 373 2.43 -0.57 -21.81
C TRP A 373 1.00 -0.04 -21.85
N GLY A 374 0.10 -0.60 -21.04
CA GLY A 374 -1.25 -0.07 -20.87
C GLY A 374 -1.26 1.36 -20.33
N GLU A 375 -0.45 1.66 -19.31
CA GLU A 375 -0.35 2.98 -18.69
C GLU A 375 0.27 4.05 -19.59
N LEU A 376 1.18 3.67 -20.50
CA LEU A 376 1.69 4.56 -21.54
C LEU A 376 0.64 4.89 -22.61
N ASN A 377 -0.47 4.15 -22.66
CA ASN A 377 -1.49 4.23 -23.70
C ASN A 377 -2.92 4.17 -23.12
N PRO A 378 -3.32 5.08 -22.21
CA PRO A 378 -4.60 4.99 -21.51
C PRO A 378 -5.83 5.12 -22.42
N GLY A 379 -5.69 5.78 -23.58
CA GLY A 379 -6.76 5.99 -24.55
C GLY A 379 -6.76 5.02 -25.74
N ALA A 380 -5.88 4.02 -25.76
CA ALA A 380 -5.80 3.08 -26.88
C ALA A 380 -6.78 1.92 -26.72
N ASP A 381 -7.31 1.40 -27.83
CA ASP A 381 -8.26 0.27 -27.84
C ASP A 381 -7.69 -0.99 -27.15
N PHE A 382 -6.36 -1.17 -27.20
CA PHE A 382 -5.68 -2.29 -26.56
C PHE A 382 -5.39 -2.09 -25.06
N HIS A 383 -5.72 -0.93 -24.48
CA HIS A 383 -5.43 -0.61 -23.08
C HIS A 383 -6.00 -1.66 -22.13
N ILE A 384 -7.29 -1.94 -22.25
CA ILE A 384 -7.97 -2.93 -21.40
C ILE A 384 -7.38 -4.34 -21.56
N ALA A 385 -6.97 -4.71 -22.79
CA ALA A 385 -6.33 -5.99 -23.05
C ALA A 385 -4.97 -6.11 -22.33
N CYS A 386 -4.23 -5.01 -22.18
CA CYS A 386 -2.99 -4.99 -21.41
C CYS A 386 -3.22 -5.20 -19.91
N LEU A 387 -4.27 -4.57 -19.34
CA LEU A 387 -4.65 -4.76 -17.94
C LEU A 387 -5.08 -6.21 -17.67
N GLN A 388 -5.87 -6.77 -18.57
CA GLN A 388 -6.34 -8.16 -18.50
C GLN A 388 -5.18 -9.16 -18.63
N GLU A 389 -4.22 -8.92 -19.53
CA GLU A 389 -3.02 -9.74 -19.65
C GLU A 389 -2.19 -9.70 -18.36
N ALA A 390 -1.98 -8.50 -17.79
CA ALA A 390 -1.26 -8.34 -16.53
C ALA A 390 -1.92 -9.16 -15.40
N ARG A 391 -3.24 -9.07 -15.30
CA ARG A 391 -4.04 -9.80 -14.34
C ARG A 391 -4.02 -11.31 -14.59
N HIS A 392 -4.10 -11.76 -15.83
CA HIS A 392 -4.07 -13.17 -16.18
C HIS A 392 -2.71 -13.81 -15.83
N ARG A 393 -1.61 -13.12 -16.15
CA ARG A 393 -0.24 -13.56 -15.85
C ARG A 393 0.03 -13.61 -14.35
N ALA A 394 -0.41 -12.59 -13.62
CA ALA A 394 -0.21 -12.49 -12.19
C ALA A 394 -1.55 -12.24 -11.46
N PRO A 395 -2.38 -13.28 -11.22
CA PRO A 395 -3.74 -13.13 -10.68
C PRO A 395 -3.89 -12.45 -9.33
N GLY A 396 -2.82 -12.23 -8.58
CA GLY A 396 -2.89 -11.39 -7.38
C GLY A 396 -1.95 -10.19 -7.40
N TYR A 397 -1.54 -9.76 -8.58
CA TYR A 397 -0.98 -8.43 -8.75
C TYR A 397 -2.11 -7.41 -8.61
N LEU A 398 -2.29 -6.92 -7.38
CA LEU A 398 -3.42 -6.08 -7.00
C LEU A 398 -3.58 -4.84 -7.92
N TRP A 399 -2.48 -4.24 -8.37
CA TRP A 399 -2.54 -3.03 -9.20
C TRP A 399 -3.14 -3.26 -10.58
N ALA A 400 -2.93 -4.43 -11.20
CA ALA A 400 -3.60 -4.76 -12.46
C ALA A 400 -5.12 -4.74 -12.30
N TRP A 401 -5.61 -5.30 -11.19
CA TRP A 401 -7.03 -5.28 -10.86
C TRP A 401 -7.55 -3.88 -10.53
N GLU A 402 -6.85 -3.10 -9.71
CA GLU A 402 -7.30 -1.75 -9.35
C GLU A 402 -7.36 -0.83 -10.57
N LYS A 403 -6.42 -0.98 -11.52
CA LYS A 403 -6.43 -0.24 -12.78
C LYS A 403 -7.55 -0.67 -13.71
N GLU A 404 -7.82 -1.98 -13.83
CA GLU A 404 -8.95 -2.48 -14.61
C GLU A 404 -10.28 -2.01 -14.02
N ALA A 405 -10.44 -2.07 -12.69
CA ALA A 405 -11.62 -1.56 -12.01
C ALA A 405 -11.86 -0.07 -12.29
N ALA A 406 -10.81 0.76 -12.17
CA ALA A 406 -10.89 2.19 -12.45
C ALA A 406 -11.22 2.47 -13.92
N HIS A 407 -10.63 1.73 -14.86
CA HIS A 407 -10.96 1.85 -16.28
C HIS A 407 -12.44 1.54 -16.55
N LEU A 408 -12.96 0.42 -16.04
CA LEU A 408 -14.35 0.02 -16.21
C LEU A 408 -15.34 1.04 -15.63
N GLU A 409 -14.97 1.71 -14.53
CA GLU A 409 -15.75 2.78 -13.92
C GLU A 409 -15.76 4.04 -14.79
N VAL A 410 -14.58 4.49 -15.25
CA VAL A 410 -14.43 5.68 -16.09
C VAL A 410 -15.11 5.52 -17.45
N THR A 411 -15.03 4.34 -18.07
CA THR A 411 -15.67 4.08 -19.37
C THR A 411 -17.16 3.80 -19.26
N GLY A 412 -17.73 3.74 -18.05
CA GLY A 412 -19.13 3.36 -17.85
C GLY A 412 -19.44 1.97 -18.41
N ALA A 413 -18.54 1.00 -18.21
CA ALA A 413 -18.66 -0.32 -18.81
C ALA A 413 -20.01 -1.00 -18.46
N GLU A 414 -20.52 -1.79 -19.42
CA GLU A 414 -21.80 -2.50 -19.29
C GLU A 414 -21.92 -3.23 -17.94
N PRO A 415 -23.09 -3.18 -17.26
CA PRO A 415 -23.28 -3.79 -15.95
C PRO A 415 -22.84 -5.26 -15.88
N ALA A 416 -23.10 -6.05 -16.93
CA ALA A 416 -22.69 -7.44 -17.01
C ALA A 416 -21.16 -7.63 -16.97
N VAL A 417 -20.39 -6.72 -17.59
CA VAL A 417 -18.93 -6.73 -17.59
C VAL A 417 -18.41 -6.41 -16.19
N ARG A 418 -18.96 -5.37 -15.54
CA ARG A 418 -18.60 -5.00 -14.17
C ARG A 418 -18.89 -6.13 -13.19
N VAL A 419 -20.06 -6.77 -13.30
CA VAL A 419 -20.44 -7.93 -12.48
C VAL A 419 -19.47 -9.09 -12.66
N ARG A 420 -19.11 -9.44 -13.90
CA ARG A 420 -18.13 -10.50 -14.18
C ARG A 420 -16.77 -10.18 -13.59
N PHE A 421 -16.28 -8.95 -13.77
CA PHE A 421 -15.01 -8.50 -13.20
C PHE A 421 -14.94 -8.71 -11.68
N TRP A 422 -15.97 -8.28 -10.94
CA TRP A 422 -15.97 -8.44 -9.48
C TRP A 422 -16.13 -9.89 -9.04
N LYS A 423 -16.82 -10.74 -9.80
CA LYS A 423 -16.83 -12.20 -9.56
C LYS A 423 -15.44 -12.80 -9.73
N ASP A 424 -14.71 -12.41 -10.78
CA ASP A 424 -13.34 -12.87 -11.01
C ASP A 424 -12.39 -12.37 -9.90
N TRP A 425 -12.58 -11.13 -9.41
CA TRP A 425 -11.84 -10.58 -8.28
C TRP A 425 -12.06 -11.43 -7.02
N ILE A 426 -13.32 -11.70 -6.67
CA ILE A 426 -13.68 -12.49 -5.48
C ILE A 426 -13.03 -13.88 -5.54
N SER A 427 -13.05 -14.52 -6.71
CA SER A 427 -12.41 -15.82 -6.95
C SER A 427 -10.88 -15.74 -6.76
N SER A 428 -10.24 -14.75 -7.38
CA SER A 428 -8.78 -14.61 -7.37
C SER A 428 -8.22 -14.28 -5.99
N PHE A 429 -9.01 -13.58 -5.16
CA PHE A 429 -8.65 -13.18 -3.80
C PHE A 429 -9.38 -13.99 -2.72
N GLU A 430 -9.91 -15.17 -3.02
CA GLU A 430 -10.73 -15.96 -2.07
C GLU A 430 -10.05 -16.15 -0.70
N LYS A 431 -8.73 -16.38 -0.70
CA LYS A 431 -7.91 -16.58 0.51
C LYS A 431 -7.60 -15.28 1.26
N GLN A 432 -7.75 -14.12 0.61
CA GLN A 432 -7.48 -12.78 1.16
C GLN A 432 -8.78 -12.09 1.55
N LYS A 433 -9.17 -12.24 2.82
CA LYS A 433 -10.51 -11.84 3.29
C LYS A 433 -10.84 -10.37 3.04
N ASP A 434 -9.89 -9.46 3.25
CA ASP A 434 -10.07 -8.03 2.99
C ASP A 434 -10.37 -7.74 1.52
N LEU A 435 -9.51 -8.26 0.63
CA LEU A 435 -9.64 -8.05 -0.81
C LEU A 435 -10.90 -8.74 -1.34
N ARG A 436 -11.21 -9.95 -0.88
CA ARG A 436 -12.45 -10.65 -1.19
C ARG A 436 -13.66 -9.82 -0.78
N PHE A 437 -13.71 -9.35 0.47
CA PHE A 437 -14.82 -8.56 0.98
C PHE A 437 -14.99 -7.24 0.22
N ARG A 438 -13.88 -6.59 -0.18
CA ARG A 438 -13.91 -5.41 -1.07
C ARG A 438 -14.63 -5.72 -2.37
N GLY A 439 -14.32 -6.85 -3.01
CA GLY A 439 -14.99 -7.31 -4.22
C GLY A 439 -16.47 -7.65 -3.98
N GLU A 440 -16.79 -8.35 -2.88
CA GLU A 440 -18.16 -8.68 -2.49
C GLU A 440 -19.01 -7.42 -2.26
N LYS A 441 -18.46 -6.39 -1.59
CA LYS A 441 -19.14 -5.10 -1.38
C LYS A 441 -19.43 -4.38 -2.70
N ARG A 442 -18.46 -4.35 -3.62
CA ARG A 442 -18.66 -3.75 -4.95
C ARG A 442 -19.68 -4.52 -5.78
N LEU A 443 -19.69 -5.85 -5.70
CA LEU A 443 -20.69 -6.67 -6.37
C LEU A 443 -22.10 -6.46 -5.78
N LEU A 444 -22.24 -6.31 -4.46
CA LEU A 444 -23.52 -5.99 -3.84
C LEU A 444 -24.10 -4.67 -4.37
N ALA A 445 -23.27 -3.62 -4.46
CA ALA A 445 -23.72 -2.32 -4.99
C ALA A 445 -24.24 -2.45 -6.43
N LEU A 446 -23.55 -3.22 -7.29
CA LEU A 446 -24.00 -3.46 -8.66
C LEU A 446 -25.32 -4.25 -8.74
N LEU A 447 -25.52 -5.22 -7.84
CA LEU A 447 -26.77 -5.98 -7.78
C LEU A 447 -27.93 -5.10 -7.29
N GLU A 448 -27.65 -4.18 -6.38
CA GLU A 448 -28.62 -3.19 -5.91
C GLU A 448 -29.01 -2.21 -7.02
N GLU A 449 -28.03 -1.66 -7.74
CA GLU A 449 -28.26 -0.82 -8.94
C GLU A 449 -29.11 -1.54 -9.99
N ALA A 450 -28.89 -2.84 -10.18
CA ALA A 450 -29.63 -3.65 -11.15
C ALA A 450 -31.02 -4.11 -10.64
N GLY A 451 -31.39 -3.86 -9.38
CA GLY A 451 -32.63 -4.35 -8.78
C GLY A 451 -32.67 -5.88 -8.54
N GLU A 452 -31.50 -6.54 -8.56
CA GLU A 452 -31.36 -8.01 -8.46
C GLU A 452 -31.46 -8.52 -7.01
N THR A 453 -32.66 -8.40 -6.44
CA THR A 453 -32.92 -8.63 -5.01
C THR A 453 -32.58 -10.05 -4.53
N THR A 454 -32.82 -11.08 -5.34
CA THR A 454 -32.56 -12.48 -4.95
C THR A 454 -31.07 -12.74 -4.78
N GLU A 455 -30.28 -12.33 -5.77
CA GLU A 455 -28.82 -12.52 -5.77
C GLU A 455 -28.15 -11.63 -4.73
N TYR A 456 -28.62 -10.39 -4.57
CA TYR A 456 -28.19 -9.48 -3.51
C TYR A 456 -28.35 -10.13 -2.13
N ASN A 457 -29.56 -10.64 -1.82
CA ASN A 457 -29.84 -11.28 -0.54
C ASN A 457 -29.06 -12.59 -0.33
N ARG A 458 -28.74 -13.31 -1.41
CA ARG A 458 -27.89 -14.51 -1.35
C ARG A 458 -26.45 -14.12 -1.01
N LEU A 459 -25.86 -13.17 -1.74
CA LEU A 459 -24.49 -12.70 -1.52
C LEU A 459 -24.32 -12.09 -0.12
N LEU A 460 -25.24 -11.23 0.30
CA LEU A 460 -25.22 -10.61 1.64
C LEU A 460 -25.21 -11.68 2.75
N ARG A 461 -26.04 -12.72 2.64
CA ARG A 461 -26.05 -13.84 3.61
C ARG A 461 -24.72 -14.59 3.63
N GLN A 462 -24.11 -14.82 2.47
CA GLN A 462 -22.80 -15.48 2.37
C GLN A 462 -21.68 -14.64 3.00
N MET A 463 -21.66 -13.33 2.73
CA MET A 463 -20.69 -12.39 3.33
C MET A 463 -20.76 -12.41 4.86
N ILE A 464 -21.98 -12.33 5.41
CA ILE A 464 -22.21 -12.38 6.86
C ILE A 464 -21.73 -13.73 7.43
N ALA A 465 -22.13 -14.84 6.81
CA ALA A 465 -21.78 -16.18 7.27
C ALA A 465 -20.27 -16.47 7.22
N GLY A 466 -19.57 -15.99 6.18
CA GLY A 466 -18.13 -16.18 6.00
C GLY A 466 -17.26 -15.36 6.94
N ASN A 467 -17.74 -14.19 7.37
CA ASN A 467 -16.95 -13.23 8.16
C ASN A 467 -17.28 -13.22 9.66
N ARG A 468 -18.46 -13.70 10.09
CA ARG A 468 -18.97 -13.65 11.49
C ARG A 468 -18.01 -14.09 12.61
N ASN A 469 -17.02 -14.94 12.32
CA ASN A 469 -16.13 -15.52 13.33
C ASN A 469 -14.72 -14.95 13.35
N LYS A 470 -14.23 -14.39 12.24
CA LYS A 470 -12.82 -13.97 12.10
C LYS A 470 -12.68 -12.53 11.64
N ARG A 471 -13.68 -12.02 10.93
CA ARG A 471 -13.76 -10.65 10.39
C ARG A 471 -15.12 -10.06 10.69
N PHE A 472 -15.53 -10.20 11.96
CA PHE A 472 -16.81 -9.72 12.43
C PHE A 472 -16.91 -8.18 12.33
N ASP A 473 -15.77 -7.48 12.32
CA ASP A 473 -15.65 -6.05 12.00
C ASP A 473 -16.33 -5.70 10.66
N LEU A 474 -16.11 -6.52 9.62
CA LEU A 474 -16.72 -6.31 8.30
C LEU A 474 -18.24 -6.48 8.34
N VAL A 475 -18.72 -7.46 9.13
CA VAL A 475 -20.17 -7.70 9.31
C VAL A 475 -20.83 -6.56 10.08
N ILE A 476 -20.15 -6.03 11.10
CA ILE A 476 -20.58 -4.86 11.87
C ILE A 476 -20.66 -3.64 10.96
N GLY A 477 -19.64 -3.40 10.13
CA GLY A 477 -19.64 -2.30 9.17
C GLY A 477 -20.85 -2.34 8.22
N VAL A 478 -21.16 -3.50 7.64
CA VAL A 478 -22.36 -3.65 6.78
C VAL A 478 -23.66 -3.42 7.56
N ALA A 479 -23.73 -3.88 8.81
CA ALA A 479 -24.91 -3.65 9.64
C ALA A 479 -25.07 -2.17 10.02
N ALA A 480 -23.95 -1.48 10.32
CA ALA A 480 -23.92 -0.07 10.65
C ALA A 480 -24.32 0.80 9.45
N GLU A 481 -23.78 0.55 8.25
CA GLU A 481 -24.16 1.27 7.04
C GLU A 481 -25.68 1.26 6.82
N ARG A 482 -26.34 0.11 7.01
CA ARG A 482 -27.80 0.01 6.90
C ARG A 482 -28.56 0.84 7.95
N VAL A 483 -28.04 0.92 9.18
CA VAL A 483 -28.63 1.76 10.23
C VAL A 483 -28.46 3.24 9.86
N PHE A 484 -27.26 3.64 9.44
CA PHE A 484 -26.97 5.04 9.14
C PHE A 484 -27.65 5.55 7.88
N VAL A 485 -27.89 4.72 6.87
CA VAL A 485 -28.79 5.07 5.75
C VAL A 485 -30.17 5.47 6.26
N HIS A 486 -30.74 4.76 7.25
CA HIS A 486 -32.02 5.17 7.83
C HIS A 486 -31.91 6.45 8.66
N VAL A 487 -30.81 6.63 9.41
CA VAL A 487 -30.55 7.85 10.21
C VAL A 487 -30.43 9.08 9.30
N GLU A 488 -29.62 9.01 8.24
CA GLU A 488 -29.44 10.08 7.25
C GLU A 488 -30.75 10.48 6.58
N ASN A 489 -31.62 9.50 6.33
CA ASN A 489 -32.95 9.71 5.78
C ASN A 489 -34.02 10.06 6.84
N LYS A 490 -33.61 10.31 8.10
CA LYS A 490 -34.48 10.63 9.25
C LYS A 490 -35.58 9.58 9.53
N ARG A 491 -35.36 8.33 9.11
CA ARG A 491 -36.27 7.19 9.31
C ARG A 491 -35.97 6.51 10.66
N TRP A 492 -36.15 7.22 11.76
CA TRP A 492 -35.67 6.83 13.10
C TRP A 492 -36.18 5.49 13.62
N GLU A 493 -37.47 5.17 13.46
CA GLU A 493 -38.02 3.88 13.90
C GLU A 493 -37.46 2.71 13.07
N ALA A 494 -37.27 2.89 11.76
CA ALA A 494 -36.63 1.89 10.89
C ALA A 494 -35.13 1.73 11.23
N ALA A 495 -34.45 2.84 11.51
CA ALA A 495 -33.06 2.83 12.00
C ALA A 495 -32.97 2.03 13.31
N HIS A 496 -33.90 2.27 14.24
CA HIS A 496 -33.94 1.61 15.53
C HIS A 496 -34.25 0.12 15.43
N GLN A 497 -35.19 -0.28 14.57
CA GLN A 497 -35.48 -1.69 14.31
C GLN A 497 -34.26 -2.41 13.71
N THR A 498 -33.58 -1.76 12.76
CA THR A 498 -32.36 -2.28 12.13
C THR A 498 -31.23 -2.41 13.15
N TYR A 499 -31.03 -1.38 13.99
CA TYR A 499 -30.07 -1.38 15.10
C TYR A 499 -30.33 -2.55 16.07
N ARG A 500 -31.58 -2.76 16.49
CA ARG A 500 -31.96 -3.86 17.37
C ARG A 500 -31.64 -5.22 16.76
N GLY A 501 -31.93 -5.38 15.47
CA GLY A 501 -31.61 -6.59 14.71
C GLY A 501 -30.11 -6.84 14.57
N ALA A 502 -29.30 -5.79 14.45
CA ALA A 502 -27.85 -5.89 14.44
C ALA A 502 -27.31 -6.29 15.83
N MET A 503 -27.78 -5.62 16.89
CA MET A 503 -27.35 -5.90 18.27
C MET A 503 -27.65 -7.33 18.70
N SER A 504 -28.84 -7.88 18.40
CA SER A 504 -29.19 -9.26 18.77
C SER A 504 -28.28 -10.30 18.11
N LYS A 505 -27.80 -10.02 16.90
CA LYS A 505 -26.94 -10.92 16.13
C LYS A 505 -25.45 -10.78 16.47
N LEU A 506 -25.00 -9.58 16.85
CA LEU A 506 -23.57 -9.25 16.91
C LEU A 506 -23.04 -9.04 18.34
N ALA A 507 -23.91 -8.84 19.33
CA ALA A 507 -23.53 -8.53 20.72
C ALA A 507 -22.50 -9.50 21.32
N HIS A 508 -22.57 -10.79 20.98
CA HIS A 508 -21.73 -11.83 21.58
C HIS A 508 -20.31 -11.93 21.00
N LYS A 509 -20.01 -11.24 19.89
CA LYS A 509 -18.70 -11.29 19.21
C LYS A 509 -18.14 -9.93 18.80
N GLY A 510 -18.93 -8.87 18.94
CA GLY A 510 -18.58 -7.59 18.36
C GLY A 510 -17.61 -6.74 19.17
N GLY A 511 -17.47 -7.00 20.47
CA GLY A 511 -16.53 -6.30 21.35
C GLY A 511 -16.53 -4.78 21.15
N GLY A 512 -15.34 -4.17 21.21
CA GLY A 512 -15.23 -2.73 20.96
C GLY A 512 -15.62 -2.31 19.54
N HIS A 513 -15.43 -3.16 18.52
CA HIS A 513 -15.85 -2.83 17.14
C HIS A 513 -17.35 -2.53 17.06
N LEU A 514 -18.20 -3.34 17.72
CA LEU A 514 -19.64 -3.11 17.75
C LEU A 514 -19.98 -1.83 18.50
N PHE A 515 -19.25 -1.55 19.58
CA PHE A 515 -19.46 -0.33 20.34
C PHE A 515 -19.13 0.92 19.52
N TYR A 516 -17.90 1.03 19.00
CA TYR A 516 -17.40 2.23 18.33
C TYR A 516 -17.97 2.44 16.92
N GLN A 517 -18.36 1.37 16.20
CA GLN A 517 -18.88 1.50 14.82
C GLN A 517 -20.41 1.53 14.73
N LEU A 518 -21.12 1.06 15.75
CA LEU A 518 -22.59 1.01 15.72
C LEU A 518 -23.21 1.69 16.94
N VAL A 519 -22.86 1.26 18.14
CA VAL A 519 -23.57 1.71 19.36
C VAL A 519 -23.34 3.18 19.65
N GLN A 520 -22.09 3.59 19.80
CA GLN A 520 -21.75 4.95 20.18
C GLN A 520 -22.24 5.96 19.14
N PRO A 521 -21.96 5.81 17.84
CA PRO A 521 -22.41 6.80 16.86
C PRO A 521 -23.93 6.83 16.73
N TYR A 522 -24.62 5.68 16.82
CA TYR A 522 -26.09 5.65 16.78
C TYR A 522 -26.73 6.37 17.97
N VAL A 523 -26.25 6.10 19.19
CA VAL A 523 -26.72 6.76 20.41
C VAL A 523 -26.46 8.26 20.34
N GLN A 524 -25.26 8.67 19.91
CA GLN A 524 -24.92 10.08 19.75
C GLN A 524 -25.82 10.78 18.72
N SER A 525 -26.02 10.19 17.53
CA SER A 525 -26.94 10.76 16.53
C SER A 525 -28.38 10.85 17.05
N CYS A 526 -28.84 9.88 17.84
CA CYS A 526 -30.15 9.98 18.48
C CYS A 526 -30.21 11.14 19.48
N LEU A 527 -29.17 11.36 20.29
CA LEU A 527 -29.13 12.46 21.24
C LEU A 527 -29.06 13.83 20.54
N GLU A 528 -28.25 13.95 19.50
CA GLU A 528 -28.10 15.17 18.69
C GLU A 528 -29.42 15.59 18.02
N GLU A 529 -30.21 14.63 17.56
CA GLU A 529 -31.49 14.84 16.87
C GLU A 529 -32.72 14.71 17.81
N GLY A 530 -32.49 14.76 19.13
CA GLY A 530 -33.56 14.78 20.14
C GLY A 530 -34.35 13.48 20.30
N GLN A 531 -33.89 12.36 19.73
CA GLN A 531 -34.49 11.03 19.82
C GLN A 531 -34.15 10.32 21.15
N ILE A 532 -34.41 10.99 22.28
CA ILE A 532 -33.96 10.57 23.62
C ILE A 532 -34.46 9.17 24.01
N ARG A 533 -35.71 8.83 23.68
CA ARG A 533 -36.29 7.50 23.94
C ARG A 533 -35.51 6.39 23.23
N LEU A 534 -35.12 6.62 21.97
CA LEU A 534 -34.38 5.64 21.17
C LEU A 534 -32.94 5.51 21.67
N ALA A 535 -32.31 6.61 22.07
CA ALA A 535 -30.99 6.63 22.70
C ALA A 535 -30.99 5.80 24.01
N ALA A 536 -32.02 5.96 24.85
CA ALA A 536 -32.16 5.20 26.09
C ALA A 536 -32.33 3.69 25.86
N ASP A 537 -33.23 3.25 24.97
CA ASP A 537 -33.39 1.81 24.66
C ASP A 537 -32.11 1.22 24.06
N ALA A 538 -31.44 1.96 23.18
CA ALA A 538 -30.16 1.54 22.60
C ALA A 538 -29.08 1.37 23.67
N MET A 539 -28.98 2.32 24.60
CA MET A 539 -28.02 2.26 25.70
C MET A 539 -28.28 1.09 26.65
N ASP A 540 -29.54 0.79 26.96
CA ASP A 540 -29.89 -0.38 27.78
C ASP A 540 -29.52 -1.70 27.12
N ARG A 541 -29.66 -1.79 25.79
CA ARG A 541 -29.17 -2.95 25.03
C ARG A 541 -27.65 -3.04 25.07
N ALA A 542 -26.95 -1.91 24.90
CA ALA A 542 -25.50 -1.87 24.97
C ALA A 542 -24.98 -2.32 26.35
N ARG A 543 -25.57 -1.84 27.46
CA ARG A 543 -25.21 -2.26 28.82
C ARG A 543 -25.32 -3.78 29.01
N ARG A 544 -26.37 -4.40 28.46
CA ARG A 544 -26.54 -5.87 28.49
C ARG A 544 -25.51 -6.59 27.63
N ALA A 545 -25.26 -6.08 26.41
CA ALA A 545 -24.31 -6.67 25.46
C ALA A 545 -22.87 -6.63 25.98
N PHE A 546 -22.47 -5.55 26.65
CA PHE A 546 -21.10 -5.32 27.13
C PHE A 546 -20.96 -5.53 28.64
N ARG A 547 -21.85 -6.33 29.26
CA ARG A 547 -21.82 -6.60 30.71
C ARG A 547 -20.47 -7.18 31.17
N GLU A 548 -19.83 -7.97 30.32
CA GLU A 548 -18.56 -8.65 30.59
C GLU A 548 -17.32 -7.82 30.18
N ALA A 549 -17.50 -6.56 29.76
CA ALA A 549 -16.38 -5.68 29.46
C ALA A 549 -15.47 -5.51 30.68
N ARG A 550 -14.16 -5.71 30.47
CA ARG A 550 -13.17 -5.78 31.56
C ARG A 550 -13.12 -4.48 32.37
N PRO A 551 -13.17 -4.52 33.70
CA PRO A 551 -13.02 -3.33 34.54
C PRO A 551 -11.73 -2.57 34.24
N GLY A 552 -11.82 -1.25 34.13
CA GLY A 552 -10.69 -0.36 33.83
C GLY A 552 -10.21 -0.36 32.36
N SER A 553 -10.83 -1.16 31.49
CA SER A 553 -10.58 -1.12 30.04
C SER A 553 -11.09 0.17 29.39
N ILE A 554 -10.61 0.48 28.19
CA ILE A 554 -11.05 1.67 27.42
C ILE A 554 -12.56 1.53 27.12
N LEU A 555 -12.96 0.37 26.59
CA LEU A 555 -14.36 0.10 26.24
C LEU A 555 -15.32 0.27 27.43
N LYS A 556 -14.96 -0.26 28.60
CA LYS A 556 -15.85 -0.19 29.78
C LYS A 556 -16.09 1.25 30.22
N LYS A 557 -15.05 2.09 30.19
CA LYS A 557 -15.15 3.49 30.57
C LYS A 557 -15.97 4.31 29.57
N ASP A 558 -15.74 4.10 28.27
CA ASP A 558 -16.47 4.85 27.23
C ASP A 558 -17.95 4.45 27.19
N LEU A 559 -18.25 3.19 27.51
CA LEU A 559 -19.63 2.71 27.70
C LEU A 559 -20.32 3.40 28.89
N GLU A 560 -19.62 3.61 30.01
CA GLU A 560 -20.15 4.29 31.20
C GLU A 560 -20.45 5.76 30.89
N GLU A 561 -19.53 6.48 30.24
CA GLU A 561 -19.73 7.87 29.84
C GLU A 561 -20.87 8.06 28.86
N LEU A 562 -20.98 7.20 27.84
CA LEU A 562 -22.10 7.26 26.91
C LEU A 562 -23.43 7.10 27.67
N ALA A 563 -23.46 6.28 28.71
CA ALA A 563 -24.63 6.07 29.52
C ALA A 563 -24.98 7.28 30.42
N GLU A 564 -23.96 7.92 30.99
CA GLU A 564 -24.11 9.18 31.74
C GLU A 564 -24.64 10.30 30.83
N LEU A 565 -24.12 10.40 29.61
CA LEU A 565 -24.59 11.38 28.61
C LEU A 565 -26.07 11.18 28.26
N VAL A 566 -26.51 9.93 28.09
CA VAL A 566 -27.92 9.61 27.85
C VAL A 566 -28.78 10.00 29.06
N GLN A 567 -28.31 9.71 30.29
CA GLN A 567 -29.03 10.08 31.52
C GLN A 567 -29.16 11.60 31.67
N ALA A 568 -28.09 12.35 31.41
CA ALA A 568 -28.08 13.82 31.49
C ALA A 568 -28.99 14.51 30.47
N ARG A 569 -29.35 13.83 29.37
CA ARG A 569 -30.27 14.34 28.33
C ARG A 569 -31.70 13.84 28.51
N ALA A 570 -31.92 12.84 29.36
CA ALA A 570 -33.23 12.26 29.64
C ALA A 570 -33.88 12.81 30.91
N GLY A 571 -33.09 13.36 31.84
CA GLY A 571 -33.55 14.25 32.89
C GLY A 571 -33.65 15.68 32.38
#